data_AF-A0A9E4LR63-F1
#
_entry.id   AF-A0A9E4LR63-F1
#
_cell.length_a   1.000
_cell.length_b   1.000
_cell.length_c   1.000
_cell.angle_alpha   90.00
_cell.angle_beta   90.00
_cell.angle_gamma   90.00
#
_symmetry.space_group_name_H-M   'P 1'
#
loop_
_entity.id
_entity.type
_entity.pdbx_description
1 polymer ?
#
loop_
_entity_poly.entity_id
_entity_poly.type
_entity_poly.pdbx_seq_one_letter_code
_entity_poly.pdbx_strand_id
1 'polypeptide(L)'
;AAQSSIPEANNNPDFGADWSACVGAAGSHDAMFPDVGEDNVHAAAINCIAYYGITVGKLDGRYAPGEHVSAFQMGRFVRAAADLMGADGDAVLGGVELSDPVTR
;
A
#
# COMPACT_ATOMS: atom_id res chain seq x y z
N ALA A 1 18.78 -30.59 -7.28
CA ALA A 1 18.94 -29.77 -6.06
C ALA A 1 18.32 -28.40 -6.33
N ALA A 2 17.28 -28.06 -5.57
CA ALA A 2 16.86 -26.70 -5.20
C ALA A 2 15.53 -26.89 -4.45
N GLN A 3 15.60 -26.90 -3.13
CA GLN A 3 14.43 -26.97 -2.27
C GLN A 3 13.73 -25.61 -2.37
N SER A 4 12.43 -25.63 -2.69
CA SER A 4 11.56 -24.47 -2.66
C SER A 4 11.43 -24.02 -1.21
N SER A 5 12.33 -23.14 -0.77
CA SER A 5 12.33 -22.54 0.56
C SER A 5 11.25 -21.47 0.61
N ILE A 6 10.01 -21.86 0.88
CA ILE A 6 9.02 -20.90 1.38
C ILE A 6 9.45 -20.61 2.82
N PRO A 7 9.86 -19.38 3.17
CA PRO A 7 10.24 -19.05 4.53
C PRO A 7 9.03 -19.15 5.47
N GLU A 8 9.28 -19.54 6.72
CA GLU A 8 8.29 -19.55 7.78
C GLU A 8 7.77 -18.12 7.99
N ALA A 9 6.45 -17.94 8.06
CA ALA A 9 5.86 -16.62 8.28
C ALA A 9 6.26 -16.09 9.67
N ASN A 10 7.29 -15.25 9.71
CA ASN A 10 7.63 -14.46 10.88
C ASN A 10 7.21 -12.99 10.60
N ASN A 11 6.98 -12.21 11.66
CA ASN A 11 6.68 -10.78 11.52
C ASN A 11 7.93 -9.95 11.18
N ASN A 12 8.96 -10.61 10.66
CA ASN A 12 10.20 -9.99 10.20
C ASN A 12 10.13 -9.96 8.66
N PRO A 13 10.34 -8.81 8.01
CA PRO A 13 10.41 -8.78 6.56
C PRO A 13 11.70 -9.48 6.11
N ASP A 14 11.62 -10.80 5.93
CA ASP A 14 12.72 -11.65 5.43
C ASP A 14 13.04 -11.36 3.95
N PHE A 15 12.14 -10.64 3.26
CA PHE A 15 12.47 -9.85 2.10
C PHE A 15 12.74 -8.43 2.58
N GLY A 16 14.02 -8.05 2.67
CA GLY A 16 14.35 -6.64 2.67
C GLY A 16 13.56 -6.00 1.52
N ALA A 17 12.92 -4.87 1.76
CA ALA A 17 12.16 -4.16 0.74
C ALA A 17 13.12 -3.57 -0.32
N ASP A 18 13.86 -4.43 -1.00
CA ASP A 18 14.30 -4.19 -2.36
C ASP A 18 13.01 -3.95 -3.12
N TRP A 19 12.83 -2.70 -3.48
CA TRP A 19 11.75 -2.05 -4.21
C TRP A 19 11.46 -2.69 -5.59
N SER A 20 11.82 -3.96 -5.78
CA SER A 20 11.68 -4.79 -6.96
C SER A 20 10.24 -4.94 -7.45
N ALA A 21 9.25 -4.81 -6.56
CA ALA A 21 7.86 -4.68 -6.98
C ALA A 21 7.64 -3.36 -7.76
N CYS A 22 8.24 -2.28 -7.30
CA CYS A 22 8.03 -0.94 -7.82
C CYS A 22 8.98 -0.65 -8.99
N VAL A 23 8.67 -1.24 -10.15
CA VAL A 23 9.52 -1.18 -11.33
C VAL A 23 9.38 0.14 -12.11
N GLY A 24 10.49 0.62 -12.66
CA GLY A 24 10.50 1.77 -13.57
C GLY A 24 9.95 3.05 -12.93
N ALA A 25 8.97 3.69 -13.58
CA ALA A 25 8.38 4.93 -13.10
C ALA A 25 7.74 4.79 -11.71
N ALA A 26 7.22 3.62 -11.35
CA ALA A 26 6.61 3.35 -10.05
C ALA A 26 7.59 3.48 -8.88
N GLY A 27 8.90 3.35 -9.14
CA GLY A 27 9.95 3.53 -8.15
C GLY A 27 10.55 4.93 -8.09
N SER A 28 10.09 5.84 -8.95
CA SER A 28 10.58 7.21 -9.00
C SER A 28 9.95 8.10 -7.92
N HIS A 29 10.59 9.23 -7.62
CA HIS A 29 10.08 10.23 -6.67
C HIS A 29 8.99 11.14 -7.26
N ASP A 30 8.58 10.92 -8.51
CA ASP A 30 7.42 11.59 -9.11
C ASP A 30 6.14 10.87 -8.67
N ALA A 31 5.66 11.23 -7.47
CA ALA A 31 4.60 10.51 -6.79
C ALA A 31 3.19 10.76 -7.35
N MET A 32 3.06 11.33 -8.56
CA MET A 32 1.79 11.64 -9.26
C MET A 32 0.77 12.51 -8.50
N PHE A 33 1.06 12.89 -7.24
CA PHE A 33 0.25 13.75 -6.39
C PHE A 33 0.89 15.14 -6.27
N PRO A 34 0.13 16.22 -6.48
CA PRO A 34 0.66 17.58 -6.54
C PRO A 34 1.17 18.11 -5.18
N ASP A 35 0.83 17.46 -4.08
CA ASP A 35 1.27 17.81 -2.72
C ASP A 35 2.37 16.87 -2.17
N VAL A 36 2.95 16.04 -3.04
CA VAL A 36 4.09 15.19 -2.74
C VAL A 36 5.23 15.60 -3.66
N GLY A 37 6.11 16.47 -3.17
CA GLY A 37 7.31 16.88 -3.90
C GLY A 37 8.33 15.75 -3.99
N GLU A 38 9.21 15.81 -5.00
CA GLU A 38 10.26 14.81 -5.24
C GLU A 38 11.24 14.68 -4.06
N ASP A 39 11.46 15.77 -3.31
CA ASP A 39 12.32 15.79 -2.13
C ASP A 39 11.69 15.12 -0.89
N ASN A 40 10.42 14.70 -0.97
CA ASN A 40 9.77 13.97 0.11
C ASN A 40 10.38 12.56 0.20
N VAL A 41 10.90 12.22 1.37
CA VAL A 41 11.52 10.91 1.64
C VAL A 41 10.59 9.72 1.40
N HIS A 42 9.28 9.96 1.35
CA HIS A 42 8.26 8.96 1.06
C HIS A 42 7.72 9.04 -0.38
N ALA A 43 8.21 9.95 -1.23
CA ALA A 43 7.65 10.16 -2.57
C ALA A 43 7.67 8.89 -3.41
N ALA A 44 8.82 8.19 -3.47
CA ALA A 44 8.91 6.91 -4.16
C ALA A 44 7.95 5.87 -3.59
N ALA A 45 7.83 5.80 -2.26
CA ALA A 45 6.93 4.88 -1.58
C ALA A 45 5.46 5.11 -1.96
N ILE A 46 5.05 6.38 -1.89
CA ILE A 46 3.70 6.84 -2.26
C ILE A 46 3.42 6.54 -3.73
N ASN A 47 4.39 6.78 -4.61
CA ASN A 47 4.26 6.50 -6.04
C ASN A 47 3.98 5.03 -6.32
N CYS A 48 4.72 4.12 -5.67
CA CYS A 48 4.53 2.70 -5.93
C CYS A 48 3.18 2.18 -5.45
N ILE A 49 2.76 2.56 -4.24
CA ILE A 49 1.44 2.13 -3.76
C ILE A 49 0.31 2.74 -4.60
N ALA A 50 0.52 3.92 -5.19
CA ALA A 50 -0.42 4.52 -6.13
C ALA A 50 -0.43 3.78 -7.47
N TYR A 51 0.74 3.41 -8.00
CA TYR A 51 0.89 2.61 -9.21
C TYR A 51 0.13 1.28 -9.14
N TYR A 52 0.15 0.63 -7.98
CA TYR A 52 -0.58 -0.60 -7.71
C TYR A 52 -2.05 -0.41 -7.32
N GLY A 53 -2.54 0.83 -7.28
CA GLY A 53 -3.92 1.14 -6.90
C GLY A 53 -4.24 0.87 -5.43
N ILE A 54 -3.23 0.68 -4.58
CA ILE A 54 -3.40 0.54 -3.13
C ILE A 54 -3.91 1.87 -2.55
N THR A 55 -3.42 3.00 -3.06
CA THR A 55 -3.97 4.33 -2.79
C THR A 55 -4.42 5.01 -4.07
N VAL A 56 -5.47 5.83 -3.96
CA VAL A 56 -5.97 6.70 -5.04
C VAL A 56 -5.90 8.18 -4.66
N GLY A 57 -5.34 8.49 -3.48
CA GLY A 57 -5.37 9.84 -2.92
C GLY A 57 -6.77 10.28 -2.51
N LYS A 58 -6.94 11.59 -2.41
CA LYS A 58 -8.18 12.28 -2.03
C LYS A 58 -8.92 12.76 -3.28
N LEU A 59 -10.19 13.13 -3.11
CA LEU A 59 -11.03 13.62 -4.20
C LEU A 59 -10.47 14.88 -4.90
N ASP A 60 -9.70 15.69 -4.18
CA ASP A 60 -9.03 16.88 -4.70
C ASP A 60 -7.70 16.56 -5.42
N GLY A 61 -7.39 15.28 -5.63
CA GLY A 61 -6.20 14.80 -6.34
C GLY A 61 -4.92 14.79 -5.50
N ARG A 62 -4.99 15.13 -4.20
CA ARG A 62 -3.85 15.15 -3.28
C ARG A 62 -3.65 13.82 -2.56
N TYR A 63 -2.43 13.54 -2.09
CA TYR A 63 -2.16 12.44 -1.16
C TYR A 63 -2.37 12.83 0.30
N ALA A 64 -2.09 14.09 0.64
CA ALA A 64 -2.10 14.65 1.99
C ALA A 64 -1.17 13.91 2.98
N PRO A 65 0.16 13.87 2.72
CA PRO A 65 1.12 13.07 3.50
C PRO A 65 1.22 13.47 4.99
N GLY A 66 0.84 14.70 5.34
CA GLY A 66 0.85 15.19 6.72
C GLY A 66 -0.47 15.01 7.48
N GLU A 67 -1.53 14.54 6.81
CA GLU A 67 -2.82 14.29 7.46
C GLU A 67 -2.84 12.93 8.16
N HIS A 68 -3.59 12.83 9.26
CA HIS A 68 -3.78 11.56 9.94
C HIS A 68 -4.68 10.62 9.14
N VAL A 69 -4.23 9.37 9.01
CA VAL A 69 -5.02 8.26 8.45
C VAL A 69 -5.80 7.61 9.58
N SER A 70 -7.12 7.57 9.47
CA SER A 70 -7.96 6.84 10.43
C SER A 70 -7.76 5.32 10.31
N ALA A 71 -8.08 4.57 11.37
CA ALA A 71 -7.96 3.11 11.36
C ALA A 71 -8.75 2.46 10.20
N PHE A 72 -9.92 3.02 9.85
CA PHE A 72 -10.71 2.57 8.71
C PHE A 72 -10.00 2.81 7.38
N GLN A 73 -9.42 4.01 7.18
CA GLN A 73 -8.67 4.33 5.97
C GLN A 73 -7.42 3.45 5.83
N MET A 74 -6.72 3.17 6.94
CA MET A 74 -5.59 2.23 6.92
C MET A 74 -6.05 0.82 6.56
N GLY A 75 -7.19 0.38 7.11
CA GLY A 75 -7.79 -0.92 6.75
C GLY A 75 -8.04 -1.04 5.24
N ARG A 76 -8.46 0.04 4.57
CA ARG A 76 -8.62 0.06 3.11
C ARG A 76 -7.30 -0.14 2.35
N PHE A 77 -6.20 0.45 2.81
CA PHE A 77 -4.89 0.23 2.20
C PHE A 77 -4.42 -1.22 2.37
N VAL A 78 -4.57 -1.77 3.57
CA VAL A 78 -4.19 -3.17 3.85
C VAL A 78 -5.05 -4.15 3.05
N ARG A 79 -6.36 -3.90 2.94
CA ARG A 79 -7.28 -4.67 2.08
C ARG A 79 -6.80 -4.69 0.64
N ALA A 80 -6.55 -3.52 0.06
CA ALA A 80 -6.13 -3.41 -1.34
C ALA A 80 -4.79 -4.11 -1.59
N ALA A 81 -3.84 -4.00 -0.65
CA ALA A 81 -2.57 -4.72 -0.73
C ALA A 81 -2.75 -6.24 -0.65
N ALA A 82 -3.61 -6.74 0.26
CA ALA A 82 -3.91 -8.16 0.39
C ALA A 82 -4.54 -8.73 -0.88
N ASP A 83 -5.56 -8.04 -1.42
CA ASP A 83 -6.25 -8.46 -2.64
C ASP A 83 -5.28 -8.51 -3.85
N LEU A 84 -4.35 -7.56 -3.95
CA LEU A 84 -3.29 -7.56 -4.98
C LEU A 84 -2.37 -8.78 -4.88
N MET A 85 -2.07 -9.23 -3.66
CA MET A 85 -1.24 -10.41 -3.40
C MET A 85 -2.01 -11.73 -3.53
N GLY A 86 -3.31 -11.69 -3.84
CA GLY A 86 -4.18 -12.87 -3.89
C GLY A 86 -4.54 -13.42 -2.50
N ALA A 87 -4.29 -12.65 -1.44
CA ALA A 87 -4.78 -12.93 -0.10
C ALA A 87 -6.22 -12.40 0.04
N ASP A 88 -7.02 -13.04 0.88
CA ASP A 88 -8.35 -12.57 1.24
C ASP A 88 -8.25 -11.42 2.25
N GLY A 89 -8.42 -10.19 1.77
CA GLY A 89 -8.24 -9.02 2.62
C GLY A 89 -9.16 -8.96 3.85
N ASP A 90 -10.32 -9.65 3.85
CA ASP A 90 -11.18 -9.79 5.03
C ASP A 90 -10.57 -10.70 6.11
N ALA A 91 -9.83 -11.74 5.73
CA ALA A 91 -9.13 -12.58 6.69
C ALA A 91 -7.87 -11.90 7.22
N VAL A 92 -7.16 -11.14 6.37
CA VAL A 92 -6.01 -10.32 6.79
C VAL A 92 -6.41 -9.29 7.84
N LEU A 93 -7.59 -8.70 7.69
CA LEU A 93 -8.12 -7.70 8.62
C LEU A 93 -8.84 -8.31 9.83
N GLY A 94 -8.96 -9.63 9.94
CA GLY A 94 -9.57 -10.30 11.08
C GLY A 94 -11.02 -9.88 11.35
N GLY A 95 -11.78 -9.54 10.30
CA GLY A 95 -13.17 -9.09 10.44
C GLY A 95 -13.34 -7.65 10.94
N VAL A 96 -12.36 -6.75 10.67
CA VAL A 96 -12.70 -5.32 10.59
C VAL A 96 -13.71 -5.19 9.45
N GLU A 97 -14.98 -5.18 9.82
CA GLU A 97 -16.10 -4.80 8.97
C GLU A 97 -15.81 -3.40 8.44
N LEU A 98 -15.11 -3.32 7.30
CA LEU A 98 -14.97 -2.12 6.49
C LEU A 98 -16.30 -1.85 5.77
N SER A 99 -17.43 -2.05 6.45
CA SER A 99 -18.76 -1.87 5.88
C SER A 99 -18.80 -0.46 5.31
N ASP A 100 -19.11 -0.39 4.02
CA ASP A 100 -19.14 0.83 3.26
C ASP A 100 -19.86 1.95 4.04
N PRO A 101 -19.32 3.18 4.10
CA PRO A 101 -20.04 4.31 4.70
C PRO A 101 -21.36 4.66 3.96
N VAL A 102 -21.66 3.96 2.86
CA VAL A 102 -22.85 4.14 2.01
C VAL A 102 -24.01 3.21 2.39
N THR A 103 -23.77 2.08 3.05
CA THR A 103 -24.85 1.17 3.48
C THR A 103 -24.88 1.06 4.98
N ARG A 104 -25.66 1.95 5.59
CA ARG A 104 -26.15 1.84 6.96
C ARG A 104 -27.41 0.99 7.00
#